data_AF-A0A8S3JGA6-F1
#
_entry.id   AF-A0A8S3JGA6-F1
#
_cell.length_a   1.000
_cell.length_b   1.000
_cell.length_c   1.000
_cell.angle_alpha   90.00
_cell.angle_beta   90.00
_cell.angle_gamma   90.00
#
_symmetry.space_group_name_H-M   'P 1'
#
loop_
_entity.id
_entity.type
_entity.pdbx_description
1 polymer ?
#
loop_
_entity_poly.entity_id
_entity_poly.type
_entity_poly.pdbx_seq_one_letter_code
_entity_poly.pdbx_strand_id
1 'polypeptide(L)'
;MMLAIREAANDMSPYVRKTAANAIAKLYALDPEMKDELVMIIGKLLADKTILVTGSAVQAFEQVCPERIDLIHKNYRRLCNLIIDVDEWGQVTVLSMLTRYARTQFVDPNKTYEDDKTDFYGDNKKKEEKDEEEDDSPEKRTYIMDSDHRLLLRVTKPLLQSRNSA
;
A
#
# COMPACT_ATOMS: atom_id res chain seq x y z
N MET A 1 24.23 -3.89 19.82
CA MET A 1 22.74 -3.86 19.84
C MET A 1 22.14 -4.41 18.55
N MET A 2 22.68 -4.03 17.39
CA MET A 2 22.27 -4.53 16.08
C MET A 2 22.27 -6.07 15.94
N LEU A 3 23.34 -6.73 16.38
CA LEU A 3 23.43 -8.21 16.36
C LEU A 3 22.28 -8.89 17.12
N ALA A 4 21.91 -8.36 18.30
CA ALA A 4 20.83 -8.91 19.11
C ALA A 4 19.45 -8.75 18.44
N ILE A 5 19.18 -7.61 17.78
CA ILE A 5 17.94 -7.42 17.00
C ILE A 5 17.91 -8.38 15.80
N ARG A 6 19.06 -8.60 15.15
CA ARG A 6 19.19 -9.55 14.04
C ARG A 6 18.87 -10.97 14.49
N GLU A 7 19.40 -11.41 15.64
CA GLU A 7 19.10 -12.73 16.20
C GLU A 7 17.65 -12.83 16.65
N ALA A 8 17.12 -11.83 17.35
CA ALA A 8 15.74 -11.79 17.80
C ALA A 8 14.73 -11.80 16.63
N ALA A 9 15.07 -11.19 15.48
CA ALA A 9 14.26 -11.25 14.26
C ALA A 9 14.24 -12.65 13.61
N ASN A 10 15.12 -13.57 14.01
CA ASN A 10 15.16 -14.97 13.58
C ASN A 10 14.58 -15.94 14.61
N ASP A 11 14.10 -15.45 15.75
CA ASP A 11 13.65 -16.30 16.85
C ASP A 11 12.39 -17.12 16.47
N MET A 12 12.28 -18.32 17.03
CA MET A 12 11.11 -19.19 16.81
C MET A 12 9.83 -18.58 17.37
N SER A 13 9.93 -17.83 18.47
CA SER A 13 8.82 -17.16 19.13
C SER A 13 8.38 -15.90 18.37
N PRO A 14 7.11 -15.80 17.95
CA PRO A 14 6.61 -14.60 17.30
C PRO A 14 6.61 -13.38 18.22
N TYR A 15 6.55 -13.57 19.53
CA TYR A 15 6.63 -12.47 20.51
C TYR A 15 8.02 -11.84 20.54
N VAL A 16 9.07 -12.65 20.40
CA VAL A 16 10.45 -12.16 20.32
C VAL A 16 10.65 -11.39 19.02
N ARG A 17 10.16 -11.92 17.89
CA ARG A 17 10.20 -11.23 16.60
C ARG A 17 9.40 -9.92 16.59
N LYS A 18 8.22 -9.89 17.20
CA LYS A 18 7.43 -8.65 17.42
C LYS A 18 8.22 -7.62 18.21
N THR A 19 8.90 -8.06 19.27
CA THR A 19 9.73 -7.18 20.10
C THR A 19 10.94 -6.66 19.34
N ALA A 20 11.57 -7.50 18.51
CA ALA A 20 12.64 -7.09 17.61
C ALA A 20 12.18 -5.99 16.66
N ALA A 21 11.00 -6.14 16.04
CA ALA A 21 10.42 -5.12 15.17
C ALA A 21 10.23 -3.77 15.89
N ASN A 22 9.66 -3.78 17.10
CA ASN A 22 9.46 -2.56 17.89
C ASN A 22 10.79 -1.89 18.32
N ALA A 23 11.87 -2.67 18.46
CA ALA A 23 13.19 -2.15 18.81
C ALA A 23 13.90 -1.45 17.63
N ILE A 24 13.56 -1.80 16.39
CA ILE A 24 14.20 -1.24 15.18
C ILE A 24 14.07 0.28 15.13
N ALA A 25 12.87 0.81 15.38
CA ALA A 25 12.62 2.25 15.40
C ALA A 25 13.52 2.98 16.41
N LYS A 26 13.64 2.42 17.62
CA LYS A 26 14.48 2.99 18.68
C LYS A 26 15.95 2.94 18.30
N LEU A 27 16.40 1.84 17.69
CA LEU A 27 17.78 1.71 17.26
C LEU A 27 18.11 2.72 16.16
N TYR A 28 17.23 2.89 15.17
CA TYR A 28 17.41 3.89 14.12
C TYR A 28 17.47 5.32 14.67
N ALA A 29 16.63 5.65 15.66
CA ALA A 29 16.65 6.96 16.31
C ALA A 29 17.95 7.23 17.10
N LEU A 30 18.58 6.18 17.63
CA LEU A 30 19.86 6.28 18.35
C LEU A 30 21.07 6.29 17.42
N ASP A 31 21.00 5.52 16.33
CA ASP A 31 22.08 5.38 15.36
C ASP A 31 21.50 5.26 13.93
N PRO A 32 21.35 6.40 13.22
CA PRO A 32 20.85 6.42 11.86
C PRO A 32 21.79 5.77 10.84
N GLU A 33 23.07 5.59 11.13
CA GLU A 33 24.04 5.00 10.19
C GLU A 33 23.72 3.53 9.90
N MET A 34 23.02 2.85 10.83
CA MET A 34 22.60 1.47 10.68
C MET A 34 21.36 1.28 9.79
N LYS A 35 20.87 2.32 9.11
CA LYS A 35 19.65 2.28 8.29
C LYS A 35 19.62 1.09 7.34
N ASP A 36 20.68 0.88 6.56
CA ASP A 36 20.71 -0.16 5.53
C ASP A 36 20.58 -1.57 6.14
N GLU A 37 21.20 -1.81 7.29
CA GLU A 37 21.05 -3.06 8.02
C GLU A 37 19.64 -3.26 8.58
N LEU A 38 19.05 -2.19 9.13
CA LEU A 38 17.69 -2.22 9.66
C LEU A 38 16.67 -2.47 8.55
N VAL A 39 16.85 -1.88 7.37
CA VAL A 39 16.00 -2.09 6.20
C VAL A 39 15.99 -3.57 5.78
N MET A 40 17.14 -4.25 5.81
CA MET A 40 17.20 -5.69 5.53
C MET A 40 16.36 -6.51 6.52
N ILE A 41 16.40 -6.16 7.81
CA ILE A 41 15.61 -6.82 8.85
C ILE A 41 14.12 -6.51 8.71
N ILE A 42 13.76 -5.25 8.44
CA ILE A 42 12.39 -4.85 8.17
C ILE A 42 11.84 -5.65 7.00
N GLY A 43 12.57 -5.76 5.89
CA GLY A 43 12.15 -6.55 4.73
C GLY A 43 11.87 -8.02 5.07
N LYS A 44 12.68 -8.63 5.94
CA LYS A 44 12.45 -9.98 6.46
C LYS A 44 11.20 -10.06 7.33
N LEU A 45 11.01 -9.14 8.28
CA LEU A 45 9.87 -9.13 9.20
C LEU A 45 8.56 -8.77 8.48
N LEU A 46 8.62 -7.94 7.43
CA LEU A 46 7.49 -7.68 6.54
C LEU A 46 7.08 -8.90 5.73
N ALA A 47 7.93 -9.91 5.58
CA ALA A 47 7.61 -11.20 4.95
C ALA A 47 7.24 -12.30 5.97
N ASP A 48 7.13 -11.96 7.26
CA ASP A 48 6.82 -12.93 8.31
C ASP A 48 5.44 -13.57 8.10
N LYS A 49 5.37 -14.88 8.32
CA LYS A 49 4.13 -15.66 8.18
C LYS A 49 3.20 -15.47 9.37
N THR A 50 3.73 -15.09 10.53
CA THR A 50 2.95 -14.91 11.74
C THR A 50 2.41 -13.49 11.83
N ILE A 51 1.09 -13.39 11.96
CA ILE A 51 0.41 -12.11 11.96
C ILE A 51 0.81 -11.18 13.11
N LEU A 52 1.13 -11.74 14.29
CA LEU A 52 1.54 -10.99 15.47
C LEU A 52 2.74 -10.05 15.23
N VAL A 53 3.56 -10.32 14.22
CA VAL A 53 4.74 -9.52 13.86
C VAL A 53 4.38 -8.39 12.88
N THR A 54 3.30 -8.55 12.11
CA THR A 54 2.99 -7.71 10.93
C THR A 54 2.77 -6.25 11.31
N GLY A 55 1.95 -5.96 12.32
CA GLY A 55 1.69 -4.58 12.76
C GLY A 55 2.96 -3.84 13.18
N SER A 56 3.78 -4.47 14.03
CA SER A 56 5.07 -3.93 14.47
C SER A 56 6.09 -3.79 13.32
N ALA A 57 6.12 -4.73 12.37
CA ALA A 57 7.02 -4.65 11.21
C ALA A 57 6.65 -3.48 10.29
N VAL A 58 5.35 -3.24 10.07
CA VAL A 58 4.88 -2.09 9.27
C VAL A 58 5.12 -0.78 10.01
N GLN A 59 4.95 -0.73 11.33
CA GLN A 59 5.34 0.45 12.11
C GLN A 59 6.84 0.77 12.00
N ALA A 60 7.70 -0.25 12.09
CA ALA A 60 9.14 -0.08 11.89
C ALA A 60 9.46 0.41 10.47
N PHE A 61 8.78 -0.12 9.45
CA PHE A 61 8.89 0.35 8.08
C PHE A 61 8.56 1.84 7.94
N GLU A 62 7.41 2.27 8.49
CA GLU A 62 6.95 3.66 8.43
C GLU A 62 7.94 4.65 9.06
N GLN A 63 8.62 4.26 10.13
CA GLN A 63 9.55 5.14 10.84
C GLN A 63 10.96 5.17 10.25
N VAL A 64 11.40 4.09 9.60
CA VAL A 64 12.80 3.95 9.15
C VAL A 64 12.96 4.15 7.64
N CYS A 65 12.03 3.63 6.84
CA CYS A 65 12.20 3.58 5.38
C CYS A 65 10.87 3.65 4.59
N PRO A 66 9.99 4.64 4.85
CA PRO A 66 8.72 4.77 4.15
C PRO A 66 8.84 4.94 2.63
N GLU A 67 10.02 5.35 2.14
CA GLU A 67 10.39 5.49 0.73
C GLU A 67 10.61 4.15 0.01
N ARG A 68 10.86 3.05 0.74
CA ARG A 68 11.18 1.73 0.19
C ARG A 68 9.92 0.95 -0.19
N ILE A 69 9.14 1.51 -1.11
CA ILE A 69 7.89 0.94 -1.61
C ILE A 69 8.09 -0.45 -2.24
N ASP A 70 9.29 -0.78 -2.70
CA ASP A 70 9.67 -2.11 -3.19
C ASP A 70 9.43 -3.22 -2.16
N LEU A 71 9.61 -2.94 -0.87
CA LEU A 71 9.34 -3.89 0.20
C LEU A 71 7.84 -4.14 0.40
N ILE A 72 7.03 -3.11 0.21
CA ILE A 72 5.57 -3.21 0.27
C ILE A 72 5.03 -3.92 -0.96
N HIS A 73 5.52 -3.58 -2.15
CA HIS A 73 5.08 -4.16 -3.42
C HIS A 73 5.14 -5.69 -3.39
N LYS A 74 6.26 -6.26 -2.90
CA LYS A 74 6.45 -7.71 -2.75
C LYS A 74 5.45 -8.36 -1.80
N ASN A 75 4.93 -7.62 -0.82
CA ASN A 75 4.08 -8.12 0.25
C ASN A 75 2.63 -7.62 0.17
N TYR A 76 2.27 -6.83 -0.84
CA TYR A 76 1.04 -6.04 -0.90
C TYR A 76 -0.23 -6.86 -0.66
N ARG A 77 -0.45 -7.90 -1.46
CA ARG A 77 -1.64 -8.75 -1.36
C ARG A 77 -1.73 -9.44 0.00
N ARG A 78 -0.60 -9.86 0.55
CA ARG A 78 -0.55 -10.49 1.88
C ARG A 78 -0.95 -9.49 2.95
N LEU A 79 -0.38 -8.28 2.93
CA LEU A 79 -0.71 -7.22 3.88
C LEU A 79 -2.19 -6.83 3.79
N CYS A 80 -2.75 -6.75 2.58
CA CYS A 80 -4.18 -6.51 2.37
C CYS A 80 -5.05 -7.60 3.03
N ASN A 81 -4.71 -8.87 2.84
CA ASN A 81 -5.51 -9.98 3.38
C ASN A 81 -5.38 -10.13 4.91
N LEU A 82 -4.23 -9.75 5.49
CA LEU A 82 -4.00 -9.86 6.93
C LEU A 82 -4.59 -8.70 7.74
N ILE A 83 -4.92 -7.58 7.10
CA ILE A 83 -5.22 -6.33 7.82
C ILE A 83 -6.30 -6.46 8.89
N ILE A 84 -7.37 -7.23 8.63
CA ILE A 84 -8.50 -7.40 9.57
C ILE A 84 -8.09 -8.17 10.83
N ASP A 85 -7.08 -9.03 10.71
CA ASP A 85 -6.63 -9.92 11.77
C ASP A 85 -5.46 -9.32 12.58
N VAL A 86 -4.92 -8.15 12.17
CA VAL A 86 -3.89 -7.42 12.91
C VAL A 86 -4.51 -6.68 14.11
N ASP A 87 -3.70 -6.41 15.15
CA ASP A 87 -4.11 -5.59 16.30
C ASP A 87 -4.51 -4.16 15.89
N GLU A 88 -5.28 -3.48 16.74
CA GLU A 88 -5.94 -2.21 16.41
C GLU A 88 -4.94 -1.13 15.99
N TRP A 89 -3.83 -1.00 16.72
CA TRP A 89 -2.76 -0.07 16.39
C TRP A 89 -2.06 -0.43 15.07
N GLY A 90 -1.89 -1.72 14.82
CA GLY A 90 -1.33 -2.22 13.56
C GLY A 90 -2.29 -1.96 12.39
N GLN A 91 -3.60 -2.09 12.56
CA GLN A 91 -4.60 -1.78 11.53
C GLN A 91 -4.48 -0.34 11.04
N VAL A 92 -4.45 0.63 11.96
CA VAL A 92 -4.30 2.05 11.63
C VAL A 92 -3.01 2.31 10.85
N THR A 93 -1.91 1.70 11.32
CA THR A 93 -0.59 1.87 10.69
C THR A 93 -0.54 1.25 9.29
N VAL A 94 -1.08 0.03 9.12
CA VAL A 94 -1.15 -0.67 7.83
C VAL A 94 -2.06 0.08 6.86
N LEU A 95 -3.22 0.56 7.32
CA LEU A 95 -4.14 1.37 6.51
C LEU A 95 -3.46 2.64 5.99
N SER A 96 -2.76 3.36 6.86
CA SER A 96 -2.04 4.58 6.49
C SER A 96 -0.99 4.30 5.40
N MET A 97 -0.18 3.25 5.60
CA MET A 97 0.83 2.82 4.64
C MET A 97 0.21 2.41 3.29
N LEU A 98 -0.84 1.57 3.30
CA LEU A 98 -1.51 1.10 2.08
C LEU A 98 -2.25 2.24 1.36
N THR A 99 -2.73 3.24 2.09
CA THR A 99 -3.34 4.45 1.52
C THR A 99 -2.29 5.26 0.76
N ARG A 100 -1.11 5.46 1.35
CA ARG A 100 0.01 6.13 0.65
C ARG A 100 0.44 5.34 -0.59
N TYR A 101 0.53 4.02 -0.47
CA TYR A 101 0.82 3.14 -1.60
C TYR A 101 -0.21 3.32 -2.72
N ALA A 102 -1.51 3.25 -2.41
CA ALA A 102 -2.56 3.32 -3.42
C ALA A 102 -2.57 4.65 -4.20
N ARG A 103 -2.31 5.76 -3.51
CA ARG A 103 -2.27 7.10 -4.12
C ARG A 103 -1.09 7.33 -5.06
N THR A 104 -0.05 6.50 -4.98
CA THR A 104 1.19 6.67 -5.75
C THR A 104 1.41 5.58 -6.78
N GLN A 105 0.88 4.37 -6.56
CA GLN A 105 1.17 3.20 -7.39
C GLN A 105 0.02 2.79 -8.33
N PHE A 106 -1.19 3.34 -8.16
CA PHE A 106 -2.30 3.08 -9.07
C PHE A 106 -2.59 4.30 -9.96
N VAL A 107 -3.14 4.04 -11.13
CA VAL A 107 -3.61 5.08 -12.05
C VAL A 107 -4.73 5.87 -11.38
N ASP A 108 -4.66 7.20 -11.48
CA ASP A 108 -5.71 8.07 -10.97
C ASP A 108 -7.01 7.84 -11.77
N PRO A 109 -8.08 7.35 -11.13
CA PRO A 109 -9.34 7.11 -11.82
C PRO A 109 -9.95 8.38 -12.43
N ASN A 110 -9.66 9.56 -11.86
CA ASN A 110 -10.25 10.82 -12.32
C ASN A 110 -9.63 11.32 -13.63
N LYS A 111 -8.41 10.90 -13.97
CA LYS A 111 -7.77 11.31 -15.24
C LYS A 111 -8.53 10.79 -16.45
N THR A 112 -9.03 9.57 -16.38
CA THR A 112 -9.87 8.97 -17.43
C THR A 112 -11.13 9.79 -17.72
N TYR A 113 -11.66 10.52 -16.73
CA TYR A 113 -12.85 11.37 -16.90
C TYR A 113 -12.55 12.76 -17.48
N GLU A 114 -11.30 13.22 -17.43
CA GLU A 114 -10.91 14.53 -17.98
C GLU A 114 -10.60 14.44 -19.48
N ASP A 115 -9.98 13.35 -19.93
CA ASP A 115 -9.76 13.09 -21.36
C ASP A 115 -11.10 12.98 -22.12
N ASP A 116 -12.13 12.38 -21.51
CA ASP A 116 -13.48 12.30 -22.10
C ASP A 116 -14.19 13.67 -22.21
N LYS A 117 -13.76 14.70 -21.45
CA LYS A 117 -14.38 16.04 -21.51
C LYS A 117 -13.77 16.95 -22.57
N THR A 118 -12.50 16.76 -22.90
CA THR A 118 -11.82 17.58 -23.91
C THR A 118 -12.32 17.27 -25.32
N ASP A 119 -12.79 16.05 -25.57
CA ASP A 119 -13.31 15.64 -26.89
C ASP A 119 -14.74 16.13 -27.15
N PHE A 120 -15.49 16.56 -26.13
CA PHE A 120 -16.88 17.02 -26.29
C PHE A 120 -17.04 18.50 -26.70
N TYR A 121 -16.05 19.36 -26.44
CA TYR A 121 -16.08 20.80 -26.80
C TYR A 121 -14.98 21.20 -27.81
N GLY A 122 -14.32 20.20 -28.41
CA GLY A 122 -13.04 20.36 -29.09
C GLY A 122 -13.04 20.47 -30.62
N ASP A 123 -14.17 20.51 -31.33
CA ASP A 123 -14.12 20.88 -32.75
C ASP A 123 -15.45 21.46 -33.26
N ASN A 124 -15.51 22.78 -33.35
CA ASN A 124 -16.51 23.42 -34.19
C ASN A 124 -15.91 24.68 -34.83
N LYS A 125 -14.91 24.45 -35.70
CA LYS A 125 -14.51 25.48 -36.68
C LYS A 125 -14.14 24.88 -38.05
N LYS A 126 -15.19 24.56 -38.80
CA LYS A 126 -15.30 24.50 -40.28
C LYS A 126 -14.37 23.53 -41.02
N LYS A 127 -14.97 22.51 -41.66
CA LYS A 127 -15.28 22.52 -43.11
C LYS A 127 -16.12 21.32 -43.54
N GLU A 128 -16.85 21.55 -44.62
CA GLU A 128 -17.97 20.79 -45.18
C GLU A 128 -17.60 19.45 -45.83
N GLU A 129 -18.58 18.54 -45.78
CA GLU A 129 -18.93 17.46 -46.73
C GLU A 129 -17.95 16.29 -46.97
N LYS A 130 -18.30 15.11 -46.43
CA LYS A 130 -18.78 13.96 -47.22
C LYS A 130 -19.23 12.79 -46.33
N ASP A 131 -20.35 12.20 -46.74
CA ASP A 131 -21.04 11.06 -46.15
C ASP A 131 -20.19 9.79 -46.14
N GLU A 132 -19.99 9.19 -44.96
CA GLU A 132 -19.97 7.74 -44.72
C GLU A 132 -20.59 7.50 -43.33
N GLU A 133 -21.68 6.74 -43.27
CA GLU A 133 -22.33 6.31 -42.02
C GLU A 133 -21.43 5.29 -41.30
N GLU A 134 -20.51 5.76 -40.46
CA GLU A 134 -19.95 4.95 -39.39
C GLU A 134 -20.74 5.23 -38.10
N ASP A 135 -21.27 4.16 -37.51
CA ASP A 135 -21.94 4.15 -36.20
C ASP A 135 -20.91 4.46 -35.10
N ASP A 136 -20.52 5.73 -35.00
CA ASP A 136 -19.61 6.26 -33.96
C ASP A 136 -20.42 6.47 -32.66
N SER A 137 -20.92 5.37 -32.12
CA SER A 137 -21.35 5.35 -30.73
C SER A 137 -20.10 5.48 -29.88
N PRO A 138 -19.95 6.50 -29.00
CA PRO A 138 -18.79 6.60 -28.15
C PRO A 138 -18.82 5.40 -27.23
N GLU A 139 -17.94 4.43 -27.49
CA GLU A 139 -17.71 3.30 -26.61
C GLU A 139 -17.41 3.90 -25.23
N LYS A 140 -18.38 3.86 -24.31
CA LYS A 140 -18.17 4.19 -22.91
C LYS A 140 -17.03 3.29 -22.45
N ARG A 141 -15.81 3.82 -22.41
CA ARG A 141 -14.65 3.12 -21.88
C ARG A 141 -14.99 2.77 -20.45
N THR A 142 -15.44 1.53 -20.25
CA THR A 142 -15.84 1.06 -18.93
C THR A 142 -14.60 1.18 -18.05
N TYR A 143 -14.72 1.92 -16.95
CA TYR A 143 -13.60 2.09 -16.04
C TYR A 143 -13.23 0.71 -15.44
N ILE A 144 -12.09 0.16 -15.86
CA ILE A 144 -11.54 -1.10 -15.34
C ILE A 144 -10.54 -0.75 -14.24
N MET A 145 -10.99 -0.85 -13.00
CA MET A 145 -10.11 -0.70 -11.84
C MET A 145 -9.10 -1.86 -11.77
N ASP A 146 -7.84 -1.53 -11.49
CA ASP A 146 -6.79 -2.52 -11.22
C ASP A 146 -7.22 -3.52 -10.13
N SER A 147 -6.87 -4.80 -10.33
CA SER A 147 -7.30 -5.88 -9.43
C SER A 147 -6.76 -5.70 -8.01
N ASP A 148 -5.55 -5.19 -7.84
CA ASP A 148 -4.93 -4.96 -6.54
C ASP A 148 -5.51 -3.73 -5.86
N HIS A 149 -5.82 -2.68 -6.63
CA HIS A 149 -6.57 -1.53 -6.11
C HIS A 149 -7.95 -1.97 -5.59
N ARG A 150 -8.66 -2.80 -6.36
CA ARG A 150 -9.95 -3.38 -5.96
C ARG A 150 -9.82 -4.27 -4.71
N LEU A 151 -8.74 -5.04 -4.58
CA LEU A 151 -8.47 -5.87 -3.41
C LEU A 151 -8.41 -5.00 -2.15
N LEU A 152 -7.61 -3.93 -2.16
CA LEU A 152 -7.48 -3.02 -1.01
C LEU A 152 -8.83 -2.43 -0.58
N LEU A 153 -9.63 -1.93 -1.54
CA LEU A 153 -10.95 -1.37 -1.22
C LEU A 153 -11.90 -2.42 -0.63
N ARG A 154 -11.81 -3.66 -1.10
CA ARG A 154 -12.64 -4.76 -0.59
C ARG A 154 -12.28 -5.13 0.85
N VAL A 155 -10.99 -5.29 1.15
CA VAL A 155 -10.54 -5.72 2.48
C VAL A 155 -10.67 -4.63 3.54
N THR A 156 -10.61 -3.36 3.16
CA THR A 156 -10.73 -2.23 4.10
C THR A 156 -12.17 -1.83 4.38
N LYS A 157 -13.14 -2.19 3.52
CA LYS A 157 -14.56 -1.84 3.70
C LYS A 157 -15.13 -2.18 5.09
N PRO A 158 -14.90 -3.37 5.68
CA PRO A 158 -15.41 -3.69 7.02
C PRO A 158 -14.81 -2.81 8.12
N LEU A 159 -13.53 -2.41 7.97
CA LEU A 159 -12.84 -1.55 8.93
C LEU A 159 -13.45 -0.15 8.96
N LEU A 160 -13.84 0.38 7.81
CA LEU A 160 -14.51 1.69 7.68
C LEU A 160 -15.94 1.71 8.24
N GLN A 161 -16.56 0.54 8.37
CA GLN A 161 -17.92 0.38 8.92
C GLN A 161 -17.89 -0.07 10.39
N SER A 162 -16.70 -0.32 10.93
CA SER A 162 -16.52 -0.69 12.32
C SER A 162 -16.94 0.46 13.23
N ARG A 163 -17.65 0.13 14.31
CA ARG A 163 -17.95 1.09 15.39
C ARG A 163 -16.79 1.19 16.40
N ASN A 164 -15.71 0.44 16.17
CA ASN A 164 -14.50 0.52 16.98
C ASN A 164 -13.79 1.83 16.63
N SER A 165 -13.70 2.75 17.60
CA SER A 165 -13.10 4.08 17.44
C SER A 165 -11.59 4.10 17.70
N ALA A 166 -10.93 2.94 17.63
CA ALA A 166 -9.51 2.80 17.86
C ALA A 166 -8.68 3.51 16.78
#